data_AF-A0A9D7PGN8-F1
#
_entry.id   AF-A0A9D7PGN8-F1
#
_cell.length_a   1.000
_cell.length_b   1.000
_cell.length_c   1.000
_cell.angle_alpha   90.00
_cell.angle_beta   90.00
_cell.angle_gamma   90.00
#
_symmetry.space_group_name_H-M   'P 1'
#
loop_
_entity.id
_entity.type
_entity.pdbx_description
1 polymer ?
#
loop_
_entity_poly.entity_id
_entity_poly.type
_entity_poly.pdbx_seq_one_letter_code
_entity_poly.pdbx_strand_id
1 'polypeptide(L)'
;MNLTSKTLLAAALVVSAFSVAPAVQAEPLRYGPGTCAEGFVWRDAAPGDHVCVKPPGRQRAAEENALAASRVDPTGAYGPLTCVAGFVWREAFSGDMVCVTPDRRDAVANENRLGPSRLALAYGPDTCRDGFVWRDAAPGDHTCVTPTSRNRAASENAAALSRIDPAGAYGPFTCVVGYVWREAFRGDMVCVTPARRDAVLQENAMAAARRVLG
;
A
#
# COMPACT_ATOMS: atom_id res chain seq x y z
N MET A 1 -10.75 -41.41 65.95
CA MET A 1 -11.65 -41.12 64.82
C MET A 1 -11.83 -39.62 64.72
N ASN A 2 -11.23 -38.98 63.71
CA ASN A 2 -11.87 -38.02 62.80
C ASN A 2 -10.83 -37.14 62.11
N LEU A 3 -10.99 -37.09 60.80
CA LEU A 3 -10.04 -36.70 59.77
C LEU A 3 -9.81 -35.18 59.73
N THR A 4 -8.56 -34.84 59.42
CA THR A 4 -8.12 -33.57 58.84
C THR A 4 -8.87 -33.25 57.53
N SER A 5 -9.37 -32.02 57.38
CA SER A 5 -9.77 -31.49 56.06
C SER A 5 -8.95 -30.23 55.76
N LYS A 6 -7.88 -30.39 54.98
CA LYS A 6 -7.12 -29.30 54.38
C LYS A 6 -7.81 -28.95 53.06
N THR A 7 -8.44 -27.79 52.99
CA THR A 7 -9.03 -27.26 51.76
C THR A 7 -7.92 -26.87 50.80
N LEU A 8 -7.65 -27.71 49.80
CA LEU A 8 -6.79 -27.39 48.67
C LEU A 8 -7.56 -26.46 47.72
N LEU A 9 -7.20 -25.18 47.68
CA LEU A 9 -7.59 -24.30 46.57
C LEU A 9 -6.79 -24.73 45.33
N ALA A 10 -7.46 -25.39 44.39
CA ALA A 10 -6.92 -25.61 43.05
C ALA A 10 -6.97 -24.28 42.29
N ALA A 11 -5.82 -23.65 42.07
CA ALA A 11 -5.69 -22.55 41.15
C ALA A 11 -5.87 -23.09 39.71
N ALA A 12 -7.03 -22.82 39.11
CA ALA A 12 -7.28 -23.15 37.72
C ALA A 12 -6.42 -22.22 36.82
N LEU A 13 -5.33 -22.77 36.30
CA LEU A 13 -4.57 -22.16 35.22
C LEU A 13 -5.44 -22.16 33.95
N VAL A 14 -6.10 -21.05 33.67
CA VAL A 14 -6.75 -20.81 32.38
C VAL A 14 -5.64 -20.55 31.37
N VAL A 15 -5.21 -21.60 30.66
CA VAL A 15 -4.35 -21.47 29.48
C VAL A 15 -5.22 -20.90 28.35
N SER A 16 -5.24 -19.58 28.23
CA SER A 16 -5.83 -18.91 27.06
C SER A 16 -5.01 -19.28 25.83
N ALA A 17 -5.53 -20.16 24.99
CA ALA A 17 -4.97 -20.43 23.68
C ALA A 17 -5.07 -19.15 22.83
N PHE A 18 -3.95 -18.46 22.64
CA PHE A 18 -3.86 -17.38 21.66
C PHE A 18 -4.01 -18.00 20.27
N SER A 19 -5.17 -17.83 19.65
CA SER A 19 -5.37 -18.15 18.24
C SER A 19 -4.48 -17.21 17.42
N VAL A 20 -3.37 -17.72 16.91
CA VAL A 20 -2.57 -17.01 15.90
C VAL A 20 -3.44 -16.95 14.65
N ALA A 21 -3.97 -15.77 14.33
CA ALA A 21 -4.71 -15.58 13.08
C ALA A 21 -3.79 -15.97 11.90
N PRO A 22 -4.30 -16.72 10.90
CA PRO A 22 -3.50 -17.06 9.73
C PRO A 22 -3.03 -15.78 9.05
N ALA A 23 -1.76 -15.76 8.64
CA ALA A 23 -1.24 -14.67 7.82
C ALA A 23 -2.06 -14.59 6.53
N VAL A 24 -2.58 -13.40 6.20
CA VAL A 24 -3.24 -13.16 4.91
C VAL A 24 -2.20 -13.37 3.81
N GLN A 25 -2.32 -14.48 3.08
CA GLN A 25 -1.48 -14.74 1.91
C GLN A 25 -2.06 -13.94 0.74
N ALA A 26 -1.22 -13.15 0.07
CA ALA A 26 -1.60 -12.50 -1.17
C ALA A 26 -1.95 -13.57 -2.20
N GLU A 27 -3.03 -13.36 -2.94
CA GLU A 27 -3.19 -14.09 -4.20
C GLU A 27 -2.07 -13.65 -5.15
N PRO A 28 -1.28 -14.59 -5.70
CA PRO A 28 -0.23 -14.25 -6.64
C PRO A 28 -0.84 -13.63 -7.90
N LEU A 29 -0.55 -12.36 -8.13
CA LEU A 29 -1.01 -11.65 -9.32
C LEU A 29 -0.37 -12.27 -10.56
N ARG A 30 -1.20 -12.60 -11.56
CA ARG A 30 -0.80 -13.33 -12.78
C ARG A 30 0.43 -12.75 -13.49
N TYR A 31 0.59 -11.43 -13.47
CA TYR A 31 1.71 -10.73 -14.13
C TYR A 31 2.54 -9.88 -13.15
N GLY A 32 2.45 -10.16 -11.84
CA GLY A 32 3.18 -9.41 -10.80
C GLY A 32 2.63 -8.00 -10.52
N PRO A 33 3.43 -7.15 -9.85
CA PRO A 33 3.08 -5.75 -9.58
C PRO A 33 2.83 -4.99 -10.89
N GLY A 34 1.63 -4.43 -11.06
CA GLY A 34 1.20 -3.83 -12.32
C GLY A 34 0.12 -4.62 -13.06
N THR A 35 -0.24 -5.83 -12.61
CA THR A 35 -1.38 -6.57 -13.16
C THR A 35 -2.66 -5.71 -13.11
N CYS A 36 -3.38 -5.60 -14.23
CA CYS A 36 -4.65 -4.88 -14.24
C CYS A 36 -5.76 -5.65 -13.51
N ALA A 37 -6.64 -4.90 -12.86
CA ALA A 37 -7.88 -5.42 -12.28
C ALA A 37 -8.77 -6.02 -13.37
N GLU A 38 -9.68 -6.89 -12.95
CA GLU A 38 -10.68 -7.49 -13.85
C GLU A 38 -11.41 -6.41 -14.66
N GLY A 39 -11.57 -6.66 -15.97
CA GLY A 39 -12.18 -5.71 -16.91
C GLY A 39 -11.24 -4.63 -17.45
N PHE A 40 -9.97 -4.61 -17.01
CA PHE A 40 -8.93 -3.71 -17.53
C PHE A 40 -7.78 -4.49 -18.16
N VAL A 41 -7.06 -3.82 -19.06
CA VAL A 41 -5.90 -4.36 -19.77
C VAL A 41 -4.80 -3.29 -19.84
N TRP A 42 -3.54 -3.68 -19.98
CA TRP A 42 -2.47 -2.71 -20.28
C TRP A 42 -2.75 -2.01 -21.60
N ARG A 43 -2.47 -0.70 -21.67
CA ARG A 43 -2.66 0.08 -22.90
C ARG A 43 -1.72 -0.40 -24.01
N ASP A 44 -0.50 -0.80 -23.65
CA ASP A 44 0.51 -1.31 -24.57
C ASP A 44 0.76 -0.36 -25.77
N ALA A 45 0.78 0.97 -25.52
CA ALA A 45 1.09 1.95 -26.57
C ALA A 45 2.57 1.90 -27.01
N ALA A 46 3.44 1.32 -26.19
CA ALA A 46 4.83 1.00 -26.50
C ALA A 46 5.31 -0.12 -25.55
N PRO A 47 6.47 -0.76 -25.82
CA PRO A 47 7.07 -1.68 -24.86
C PRO A 47 7.24 -1.02 -23.47
N GLY A 48 6.67 -1.64 -22.43
CA GLY A 48 6.70 -1.14 -21.06
C GLY A 48 5.55 -0.22 -20.67
N ASP A 49 4.64 0.13 -21.59
CA ASP A 49 3.44 0.91 -21.28
C ASP A 49 2.33 0.07 -20.63
N HIS A 50 2.44 -0.13 -19.33
CA HIS A 50 1.51 -0.94 -18.53
C HIS A 50 0.38 -0.12 -17.88
N VAL A 51 0.00 1.03 -18.44
CA VAL A 51 -1.14 1.81 -17.92
C VAL A 51 -2.43 1.01 -18.11
N CYS A 52 -3.15 0.74 -17.02
CA CYS A 52 -4.41 -0.01 -17.07
C CYS A 52 -5.56 0.83 -17.64
N VAL A 53 -6.09 0.38 -18.77
CA VAL A 53 -7.18 1.01 -19.53
C VAL A 53 -8.30 0.02 -19.79
N LYS A 54 -9.46 0.52 -20.21
CA LYS A 54 -10.52 -0.36 -20.73
C LYS A 54 -10.05 -1.00 -22.04
N PRO A 55 -10.54 -2.20 -22.42
CA PRO A 55 -10.12 -2.87 -23.66
C PRO A 55 -10.12 -2.00 -24.94
N PRO A 56 -11.12 -1.12 -25.17
CA PRO A 56 -11.08 -0.20 -26.32
C PRO A 56 -9.92 0.80 -26.30
N GLY A 57 -9.36 1.13 -25.12
CA GLY A 57 -8.21 2.02 -25.00
C GLY A 57 -6.93 1.40 -25.59
N ARG A 58 -6.71 0.09 -25.36
CA ARG A 58 -5.59 -0.66 -25.99
C ARG A 58 -5.74 -0.69 -27.52
N GLN A 59 -6.95 -0.95 -28.01
CA GLN A 59 -7.22 -0.98 -29.46
C GLN A 59 -6.91 0.38 -30.11
N ARG A 60 -7.38 1.48 -29.50
CA ARG A 60 -7.07 2.84 -29.96
C ARG A 60 -5.58 3.13 -29.96
N ALA A 61 -4.85 2.76 -28.89
CA ALA A 61 -3.41 2.96 -28.85
C ALA A 61 -2.68 2.26 -30.01
N ALA A 62 -3.10 1.04 -30.35
CA ALA A 62 -2.57 0.30 -31.49
C ALA A 62 -2.92 0.94 -32.85
N GLU A 63 -4.16 1.41 -33.02
CA GLU A 63 -4.60 2.15 -34.22
C GLU A 63 -3.83 3.46 -34.41
N GLU A 64 -3.62 4.21 -33.32
CA GLU A 64 -2.84 5.45 -33.32
C GLU A 64 -1.39 5.19 -33.73
N ASN A 65 -0.78 4.12 -33.21
CA ASN A 65 0.57 3.71 -33.60
C ASN A 65 0.65 3.31 -35.08
N ALA A 66 -0.35 2.58 -35.59
CA ALA A 66 -0.42 2.19 -37.00
C ALA A 66 -0.54 3.41 -37.94
N LEU A 67 -1.17 4.50 -37.47
CA LEU A 67 -1.36 5.74 -38.21
C LEU A 67 -0.26 6.79 -37.92
N ALA A 68 0.74 6.47 -37.10
CA ALA A 68 1.72 7.46 -36.64
C ALA A 68 2.42 8.17 -37.81
N ALA A 69 2.85 7.41 -38.83
CA ALA A 69 3.55 7.94 -39.99
C ALA A 69 2.67 8.82 -40.91
N SER A 70 1.34 8.64 -40.91
CA SER A 70 0.44 9.42 -41.78
C SER A 70 0.01 10.76 -41.18
N ARG A 71 0.43 11.06 -39.95
CA ARG A 71 -0.01 12.23 -39.17
C ARG A 71 1.12 13.19 -38.81
N VAL A 72 2.30 12.99 -39.40
CA VAL A 72 3.47 13.86 -39.21
C VAL A 72 3.79 14.68 -40.45
N ASP A 73 4.36 15.85 -40.25
CA ASP A 73 5.00 16.71 -41.23
C ASP A 73 6.53 16.57 -41.07
N PRO A 74 7.22 15.86 -41.99
CA PRO A 74 8.67 15.67 -41.92
C PRO A 74 9.47 16.97 -41.98
N THR A 75 8.86 18.07 -42.45
CA THR A 75 9.48 19.40 -42.58
C THR A 75 8.99 20.39 -41.55
N GLY A 76 8.21 19.93 -40.56
CA GLY A 76 7.58 20.79 -39.57
C GLY A 76 8.56 21.44 -38.58
N ALA A 77 8.09 22.51 -37.93
CA ALA A 77 8.89 23.39 -37.08
C ALA A 77 9.54 22.71 -35.86
N TYR A 78 9.06 21.53 -35.45
CA TYR A 78 9.53 20.79 -34.29
C TYR A 78 10.26 19.49 -34.69
N GLY A 79 10.75 19.42 -35.92
CA GLY A 79 11.45 18.25 -36.47
C GLY A 79 10.52 17.28 -37.20
N PRO A 80 11.03 16.10 -37.61
CA PRO A 80 10.32 15.21 -38.54
C PRO A 80 9.08 14.52 -37.97
N LEU A 81 8.87 14.60 -36.66
CA LEU A 81 7.68 14.10 -35.95
C LEU A 81 6.72 15.24 -35.57
N THR A 82 6.84 16.41 -36.20
CA THR A 82 5.87 17.50 -36.05
C THR A 82 4.50 17.00 -36.48
N CYS A 83 3.45 17.20 -35.69
CA CYS A 83 2.11 16.80 -36.10
C CYS A 83 1.54 17.71 -37.20
N VAL A 84 0.83 17.11 -38.16
CA VAL A 84 0.08 17.88 -39.17
C VAL A 84 -1.07 18.66 -38.52
N ALA A 85 -1.58 19.69 -39.23
CA ALA A 85 -2.66 20.54 -38.72
C ALA A 85 -3.87 19.70 -38.24
N GLY A 86 -4.38 20.03 -37.04
CA GLY A 86 -5.47 19.31 -36.39
C GLY A 86 -5.04 18.17 -35.47
N PHE A 87 -3.75 17.84 -35.41
CA PHE A 87 -3.18 16.82 -34.53
C PHE A 87 -2.19 17.42 -33.52
N VAL A 88 -2.02 16.72 -32.40
CA VAL A 88 -1.08 17.02 -31.32
C VAL A 88 -0.38 15.74 -30.88
N TRP A 89 0.79 15.84 -30.24
CA TRP A 89 1.42 14.66 -29.64
C TRP A 89 0.52 14.06 -28.56
N ARG A 90 0.45 12.73 -28.54
CA ARG A 90 -0.41 11.95 -27.65
C ARG A 90 0.03 12.00 -26.20
N GLU A 91 1.33 12.11 -25.96
CA GLU A 91 1.91 12.25 -24.62
C GLU A 91 1.49 11.13 -23.65
N ALA A 92 1.38 9.89 -24.15
CA ALA A 92 1.03 8.73 -23.33
C ALA A 92 2.07 8.44 -22.24
N PHE A 93 3.34 8.75 -22.53
CA PHE A 93 4.49 8.71 -21.64
C PHE A 93 5.57 9.68 -22.17
N SER A 94 6.64 9.90 -21.41
CA SER A 94 7.74 10.78 -21.82
C SER A 94 8.36 10.30 -23.13
N GLY A 95 8.33 11.15 -24.16
CA GLY A 95 8.86 10.83 -25.49
C GLY A 95 7.84 10.21 -26.46
N ASP A 96 6.58 10.03 -26.07
CA ASP A 96 5.52 9.59 -26.99
C ASP A 96 5.11 10.71 -27.95
N MET A 97 5.64 10.66 -29.17
CA MET A 97 5.40 11.64 -30.23
C MET A 97 4.35 11.18 -31.26
N VAL A 98 3.53 10.17 -30.93
CA VAL A 98 2.43 9.75 -31.82
C VAL A 98 1.40 10.86 -31.93
N CYS A 99 1.05 11.26 -33.16
CA CYS A 99 0.10 12.33 -33.41
C CYS A 99 -1.36 11.82 -33.32
N VAL A 100 -2.16 12.48 -32.48
CA VAL A 100 -3.58 12.19 -32.22
C VAL A 100 -4.40 13.48 -32.18
N THR A 101 -5.73 13.37 -32.13
CA THR A 101 -6.59 14.54 -31.95
C THR A 101 -6.44 15.12 -30.53
N PRO A 102 -6.73 16.42 -30.30
CA PRO A 102 -6.71 17.02 -28.97
C PRO A 102 -7.55 16.26 -27.94
N ASP A 103 -8.80 15.90 -28.29
CA ASP A 103 -9.69 15.12 -27.43
C ASP A 103 -9.08 13.76 -27.04
N ARG A 104 -8.30 13.17 -27.95
CA ARG A 104 -7.64 11.90 -27.68
C ARG A 104 -6.47 12.07 -26.72
N ARG A 105 -5.67 13.13 -26.85
CA ARG A 105 -4.61 13.48 -25.87
C ARG A 105 -5.20 13.62 -24.48
N ASP A 106 -6.33 14.32 -24.34
CA ASP A 106 -7.00 14.52 -23.05
C ASP A 106 -7.51 13.19 -22.47
N ALA A 107 -8.06 12.32 -23.31
CA ALA A 107 -8.50 11.00 -22.89
C ALA A 107 -7.32 10.07 -22.50
N VAL A 108 -6.15 10.20 -23.14
CA VAL A 108 -4.91 9.52 -22.74
C VAL A 108 -4.40 10.03 -21.39
N ALA A 109 -4.40 11.34 -21.17
CA ALA A 109 -4.04 11.92 -19.88
C ALA A 109 -4.96 11.41 -18.74
N ASN A 110 -6.25 11.28 -19.03
CA ASN A 110 -7.21 10.70 -18.09
C ASN A 110 -6.98 9.20 -17.84
N GLU A 111 -6.55 8.43 -18.86
CA GLU A 111 -6.15 7.04 -18.70
C GLU A 111 -4.92 6.91 -17.79
N ASN A 112 -3.90 7.75 -17.97
CA ASN A 112 -2.72 7.80 -17.10
C ASN A 112 -3.10 8.10 -15.65
N ARG A 113 -3.99 9.07 -15.43
CA ARG A 113 -4.48 9.44 -14.10
C ARG A 113 -5.23 8.30 -13.41
N LEU A 114 -6.02 7.52 -14.16
CA LEU A 114 -6.84 6.43 -13.63
C LEU A 114 -6.13 5.07 -13.61
N GLY A 115 -4.97 4.95 -14.25
CA GLY A 115 -4.20 3.70 -14.32
C GLY A 115 -3.94 3.06 -12.95
N PRO A 116 -3.43 3.80 -11.96
CA PRO A 116 -3.17 3.25 -10.62
C PRO A 116 -4.40 2.66 -9.94
N SER A 117 -5.56 3.30 -10.06
CA SER A 117 -6.82 2.80 -9.46
C SER A 117 -7.43 1.60 -10.18
N ARG A 118 -6.81 1.15 -11.28
CA ARG A 118 -7.24 0.00 -12.10
C ARG A 118 -6.27 -1.17 -11.99
N LEU A 119 -5.35 -1.12 -11.05
CA LEU A 119 -4.48 -2.23 -10.71
C LEU A 119 -5.23 -3.29 -9.90
N ALA A 120 -4.95 -4.56 -10.18
CA ALA A 120 -5.24 -5.64 -9.26
C ALA A 120 -4.27 -5.52 -8.09
N LEU A 121 -4.79 -5.38 -6.87
CA LEU A 121 -3.99 -5.20 -5.68
C LEU A 121 -4.06 -6.46 -4.82
N ALA A 122 -2.92 -7.08 -4.58
CA ALA A 122 -2.80 -8.38 -3.92
C ALA A 122 -3.42 -8.40 -2.50
N TYR A 123 -3.49 -7.24 -1.85
CA TYR A 123 -4.08 -7.05 -0.52
C TYR A 123 -5.17 -5.96 -0.51
N GLY A 124 -5.83 -5.74 -1.65
CA GLY A 124 -6.88 -4.72 -1.77
C GLY A 124 -6.37 -3.27 -1.58
N PRO A 125 -7.22 -2.33 -1.13
CA PRO A 125 -6.88 -0.90 -1.07
C PRO A 125 -5.77 -0.54 -0.08
N ASP A 126 -5.49 -1.43 0.88
CA ASP A 126 -4.42 -1.26 1.85
C ASP A 126 -3.05 -1.76 1.34
N THR A 127 -2.97 -2.23 0.10
CA THR A 127 -1.71 -2.69 -0.50
C THR A 127 -0.64 -1.60 -0.47
N CYS A 128 0.47 -1.90 0.20
CA CYS A 128 1.61 -1.00 0.27
C CYS A 128 2.37 -0.95 -1.06
N ARG A 129 2.97 0.22 -1.36
CA ARG A 129 3.93 0.38 -2.46
C ARG A 129 5.16 -0.50 -2.22
N ASP A 130 5.86 -0.83 -3.30
CA ASP A 130 7.12 -1.59 -3.22
C ASP A 130 8.09 -0.96 -2.22
N GLY A 131 8.72 -1.81 -1.39
CA GLY A 131 9.61 -1.38 -0.30
C GLY A 131 8.91 -1.08 1.03
N PHE A 132 7.57 -1.09 1.08
CA PHE A 132 6.79 -0.95 2.30
C PHE A 132 5.98 -2.21 2.62
N VAL A 133 5.72 -2.41 3.90
CA VAL A 133 4.96 -3.55 4.43
C VAL A 133 3.99 -3.05 5.50
N TRP A 134 2.93 -3.81 5.79
CA TRP A 134 2.08 -3.52 6.94
C TRP A 134 2.88 -3.61 8.24
N ARG A 135 2.66 -2.63 9.13
CA ARG A 135 3.30 -2.58 10.44
C ARG A 135 2.89 -3.76 11.30
N ASP A 136 1.65 -4.23 11.16
CA ASP A 136 1.08 -5.37 11.88
C ASP A 136 1.28 -5.25 13.41
N ALA A 137 1.13 -4.04 13.97
CA ALA A 137 1.27 -3.85 15.41
C ALA A 137 0.10 -4.46 16.21
N ALA A 138 -1.03 -4.72 15.55
CA ALA A 138 -2.16 -5.52 16.02
C ALA A 138 -2.95 -6.06 14.80
N PRO A 139 -3.88 -7.02 15.00
CA PRO A 139 -4.77 -7.45 13.93
C PRO A 139 -5.50 -6.25 13.29
N GLY A 140 -5.38 -6.12 11.96
CA GLY A 140 -5.97 -5.02 11.19
C GLY A 140 -5.12 -3.74 11.09
N ASP A 141 -3.92 -3.70 11.67
CA ASP A 141 -3.00 -2.57 11.50
C ASP A 141 -2.26 -2.61 10.16
N HIS A 142 -2.95 -2.20 9.10
CA HIS A 142 -2.42 -2.11 7.74
C HIS A 142 -1.70 -0.77 7.45
N THR A 143 -1.03 -0.22 8.45
CA THR A 143 -0.21 0.99 8.28
C THR A 143 1.05 0.65 7.50
N CYS A 144 1.26 1.25 6.32
CA CYS A 144 2.44 1.00 5.50
C CYS A 144 3.70 1.64 6.10
N VAL A 145 4.65 0.81 6.50
CA VAL A 145 5.93 1.20 7.11
C VAL A 145 7.09 0.46 6.47
N THR A 146 8.32 0.82 6.83
CA THR A 146 9.50 0.09 6.37
C THR A 146 9.56 -1.30 7.03
N PRO A 147 10.20 -2.30 6.39
CA PRO A 147 10.42 -3.60 7.02
C PRO A 147 11.11 -3.53 8.40
N THR A 148 12.04 -2.59 8.56
CA THR A 148 12.69 -2.32 9.85
C THR A 148 11.69 -1.87 10.92
N SER A 149 10.74 -1.00 10.56
CA SER A 149 9.71 -0.54 11.51
C SER A 149 8.72 -1.64 11.87
N ARG A 150 8.33 -2.50 10.91
CA ARG A 150 7.51 -3.71 11.19
C ARG A 150 8.21 -4.63 12.19
N ASN A 151 9.49 -4.93 11.99
CA ASN A 151 10.26 -5.76 12.92
C ASN A 151 10.39 -5.12 14.31
N ARG A 152 10.51 -3.79 14.35
CA ARG A 152 10.54 -3.04 15.61
C ARG A 152 9.19 -3.10 16.33
N ALA A 153 8.07 -2.92 15.63
CA ALA A 153 6.73 -3.06 16.19
C ALA A 153 6.50 -4.47 16.79
N ALA A 154 6.95 -5.52 16.10
CA ALA A 154 6.90 -6.89 16.61
C ALA A 154 7.73 -7.05 17.91
N SER A 155 8.93 -6.47 17.95
CA SER A 155 9.79 -6.50 19.14
C SER A 155 9.21 -5.71 20.30
N GLU A 156 8.54 -4.59 20.03
CA GLU A 156 7.82 -3.79 21.02
C GLU A 156 6.64 -4.57 21.61
N ASN A 157 5.87 -5.26 20.77
CA ASN A 157 4.78 -6.13 21.22
C ASN A 157 5.31 -7.29 22.10
N ALA A 158 6.42 -7.92 21.72
CA ALA A 158 7.04 -8.98 22.51
C ALA A 158 7.54 -8.50 23.88
N ALA A 159 7.98 -7.23 23.97
CA ALA A 159 8.44 -6.60 25.20
C ALA A 159 7.32 -5.87 25.97
N ALA A 160 6.05 -5.97 25.55
CA ALA A 160 4.99 -5.12 26.09
C ALA A 160 4.83 -5.26 27.61
N LEU A 161 4.89 -6.48 28.15
CA LEU A 161 4.74 -6.75 29.58
C LEU A 161 5.96 -6.32 30.42
N SER A 162 7.15 -6.15 29.84
CA SER A 162 8.34 -5.75 30.61
C SER A 162 8.45 -4.24 30.83
N ARG A 163 7.52 -3.46 30.27
CA ARG A 163 7.54 -1.99 30.27
C ARG A 163 6.31 -1.36 30.92
N ILE A 164 5.51 -2.17 31.60
CA ILE A 164 4.33 -1.72 32.35
C ILE A 164 4.57 -1.79 33.86
N ASP A 165 3.89 -0.91 34.59
CA ASP A 165 3.71 -0.91 36.02
C ASP A 165 2.23 -1.22 36.34
N PRO A 166 1.91 -2.46 36.76
CA PRO A 166 0.54 -2.84 37.06
C PRO A 166 -0.10 -2.07 38.22
N ALA A 167 0.70 -1.44 39.08
CA ALA A 167 0.25 -0.61 40.21
C ALA A 167 0.23 0.88 39.85
N GLY A 168 0.51 1.23 38.60
CA GLY A 168 0.65 2.61 38.16
C GLY A 168 -0.66 3.39 38.13
N ALA A 169 -0.53 4.73 38.12
CA ALA A 169 -1.65 5.67 38.27
C ALA A 169 -2.71 5.61 37.16
N TYR A 170 -2.41 5.01 36.02
CA TYR A 170 -3.29 4.93 34.85
C TYR A 170 -3.82 3.50 34.59
N GLY A 171 -3.79 2.65 35.62
CA GLY A 171 -4.26 1.28 35.57
C GLY A 171 -3.16 0.26 35.20
N PRO A 172 -3.54 -1.00 34.92
CA PRO A 172 -2.58 -2.11 34.84
C PRO A 172 -1.62 -2.05 33.65
N PHE A 173 -1.87 -1.16 32.68
CA PHE A 173 -1.01 -0.93 31.51
C PHE A 173 -0.26 0.41 31.60
N THR A 174 -0.13 0.99 32.79
CA THR A 174 0.68 2.20 33.01
C THR A 174 2.11 1.93 32.56
N CYS A 175 2.72 2.81 31.79
CA CYS A 175 4.13 2.64 31.41
C CYS A 175 5.07 2.94 32.58
N VAL A 176 6.15 2.16 32.71
CA VAL A 176 7.24 2.45 33.65
C VAL A 176 7.93 3.78 33.30
N VAL A 177 8.60 4.40 34.27
CA VAL A 177 9.31 5.68 34.07
C VAL A 177 10.26 5.62 32.86
N GLY A 178 10.19 6.63 31.99
CA GLY A 178 10.98 6.71 30.76
C GLY A 178 10.29 6.12 29.51
N TYR A 179 9.12 5.50 29.67
CA TYR A 179 8.31 4.99 28.58
C TYR A 179 6.95 5.70 28.50
N VAL A 180 6.36 5.69 27.32
CA VAL A 180 5.03 6.23 27.00
C VAL A 180 4.27 5.23 26.12
N TRP A 181 2.94 5.31 26.10
CA TRP A 181 2.15 4.50 25.16
C TRP A 181 2.54 4.83 23.72
N ARG A 182 2.69 3.80 22.89
CA ARG A 182 3.13 3.89 21.50
C ARG A 182 2.12 4.61 20.61
N GLU A 183 0.83 4.48 20.93
CA GLU A 183 -0.25 5.18 20.23
C GLU A 183 -0.27 4.94 18.71
N ALA A 184 0.07 3.72 18.28
CA ALA A 184 0.03 3.33 16.87
C ALA A 184 -1.38 3.42 16.27
N PHE A 185 -2.39 3.18 17.10
CA PHE A 185 -3.81 3.33 16.81
C PHE A 185 -4.57 3.52 18.14
N ARG A 186 -5.87 3.80 18.07
CA ARG A 186 -6.70 3.96 19.27
C ARG A 186 -6.68 2.69 20.12
N GLY A 187 -6.23 2.81 21.37
CA GLY A 187 -6.16 1.69 22.31
C GLY A 187 -4.84 0.92 22.30
N ASP A 188 -3.84 1.35 21.51
CA ASP A 188 -2.50 0.79 21.57
C ASP A 188 -1.76 1.22 22.84
N MET A 189 -1.73 0.32 23.83
CA MET A 189 -1.10 0.55 25.14
C MET A 189 0.33 -0.04 25.24
N VAL A 190 0.95 -0.43 24.12
CA VAL A 190 2.34 -0.91 24.14
C VAL A 190 3.27 0.23 24.54
N CYS A 191 4.09 0.02 25.56
CA CYS A 191 5.02 1.04 26.06
C CYS A 191 6.32 1.09 25.24
N VAL A 192 6.67 2.28 24.75
CA VAL A 192 7.87 2.58 23.96
C VAL A 192 8.55 3.86 24.44
N THR A 193 9.74 4.19 23.93
CA THR A 193 10.38 5.46 24.25
C THR A 193 9.63 6.64 23.61
N PRO A 194 9.70 7.86 24.17
CA PRO A 194 9.07 9.04 23.56
C PRO A 194 9.46 9.26 22.10
N ALA A 195 10.76 9.18 21.78
CA ALA A 195 11.23 9.29 20.39
C ALA A 195 10.65 8.23 19.45
N ARG A 196 10.33 7.04 19.97
CA ARG A 196 9.68 5.99 19.17
C ARG A 196 8.22 6.30 18.93
N ARG A 197 7.49 6.80 19.93
CA ARG A 197 6.11 7.27 19.75
C ARG A 197 6.05 8.34 18.65
N ASP A 198 6.98 9.30 18.63
CA ASP A 198 7.05 10.32 17.57
C ASP A 198 7.25 9.69 16.17
N ALA A 199 8.13 8.70 16.06
CA ALA A 199 8.32 7.96 14.81
C ALA A 199 7.06 7.19 14.36
N VAL A 200 6.31 6.62 15.30
CA VAL A 200 5.03 5.94 15.02
C VAL A 200 3.98 6.92 14.51
N LEU A 201 3.88 8.11 15.10
CA LEU A 201 2.96 9.15 14.64
C LEU A 201 3.32 9.64 13.24
N GLN A 202 4.62 9.77 12.94
CA GLN A 202 5.10 10.11 11.61
C GLN A 202 4.79 9.01 10.58
N GLU A 203 4.91 7.74 10.98
CA GLU A 203 4.51 6.59 10.15
C GLU A 203 3.02 6.62 9.81
N ASN A 204 2.17 6.91 10.80
CA ASN A 204 0.73 7.05 10.60
C ASN A 204 0.41 8.20 9.64
N ALA A 205 1.09 9.35 9.79
CA ALA A 205 0.92 10.50 8.90
C ALA A 205 1.32 10.20 7.44
N MET A 206 2.32 9.34 7.23
CA MET A 206 2.81 8.94 5.91
C MET A 206 2.10 7.73 5.32
N ALA A 207 1.18 7.09 6.06
CA ALA A 207 0.62 5.79 5.69
C ALA A 207 -0.09 5.81 4.33
N ALA A 208 -0.89 6.85 4.06
CA ALA A 208 -1.61 7.00 2.78
C ALA A 208 -0.65 7.08 1.59
N ALA A 209 0.35 7.97 1.66
CA ALA A 209 1.35 8.16 0.61
C ALA A 209 2.23 6.92 0.34
N ARG A 210 2.17 5.91 1.22
CA ARG A 210 2.89 4.63 1.09
C ARG A 210 2.01 3.50 0.58
N ARG A 211 0.73 3.74 0.31
CA ARG A 211 -0.19 2.80 -0.37
C ARG A 211 -0.16 3.02 -1.87
N VAL A 212 -0.46 1.96 -2.63
CA VAL A 212 -0.53 2.07 -4.11
C VAL A 212 -1.61 3.06 -4.55
N LEU A 213 -2.71 3.18 -3.79
CA LEU A 213 -3.85 4.04 -4.10
C LEU A 213 -3.93 5.34 -3.28
N GLY A 214 -2.92 5.64 -2.44
CA GLY A 214 -2.93 6.80 -1.54
C GLY A 214 -1.87 7.83 -1.82
#